data_AF-A0A6G1CDU4-F1
#
_entry.id   AF-A0A6G1CDU4-F1
#
_cell.length_a   1.000
_cell.length_b   1.000
_cell.length_c   1.000
_cell.angle_alpha   90.00
_cell.angle_beta   90.00
_cell.angle_gamma   90.00
#
_symmetry.space_group_name_H-M   'P 1'
#
loop_
_entity.id
_entity.type
_entity.pdbx_description
1 polymer ?
#
loop_
_entity_poly.entity_id
_entity_poly.type
_entity_poly.pdbx_seq_one_letter_code
_entity_poly.pdbx_strand_id
1 'polypeptide(L)'
;MIEKKLDLSRARDEDKVRFATSQLDGPASYWWEAYQASQEDGAEEPDWAKFTATFRENFVPAAIMKMKRDEFRTLRQDHLSVQGYLNKFTQLA
;
A
#
# COMPACT_ATOMS: atom_id res chain seq x y z
N MET A 1 -4.26 -8.17 -0.02
CA MET A 1 -5.13 -9.18 0.65
C MET A 1 -5.67 -8.69 1.99
N ILE A 2 -4.89 -7.95 2.77
CA ILE A 2 -5.32 -7.40 4.08
C ILE A 2 -6.42 -6.33 3.92
N GLU A 3 -6.23 -5.35 3.02
CA GLU A 3 -7.24 -4.32 2.69
C GLU A 3 -8.62 -4.92 2.34
N LYS A 4 -8.65 -5.90 1.44
CA LYS A 4 -9.90 -6.53 0.98
C LYS A 4 -10.66 -7.28 2.09
N LYS A 5 -9.96 -7.78 3.12
CA LYS A 5 -10.58 -8.42 4.29
C LYS A 5 -11.11 -7.39 5.29
N LEU A 6 -10.39 -6.28 5.45
CA LEU A 6 -10.76 -5.17 6.35
C LEU A 6 -11.93 -4.33 5.82
N ASP A 7 -12.08 -4.22 4.50
CA ASP A 7 -13.24 -3.56 3.89
C ASP A 7 -14.52 -4.40 4.01
N LEU A 8 -14.40 -5.72 3.99
CA LEU A 8 -15.53 -6.62 4.20
C LEU A 8 -16.05 -6.61 5.64
N SER A 9 -15.20 -6.29 6.62
CA SER A 9 -15.58 -6.29 8.04
C SER A 9 -16.22 -4.98 8.53
N ARG A 10 -16.29 -3.93 7.70
CA ARG A 10 -16.65 -2.56 8.13
C ARG A 10 -15.88 -2.12 9.39
N ALA A 11 -14.63 -2.57 9.52
CA ALA A 11 -13.76 -2.17 10.62
C ALA A 11 -13.60 -0.65 10.61
N ARG A 12 -13.60 -0.02 11.80
CA ARG A 12 -13.27 1.40 11.92
C ARG A 12 -11.82 1.59 11.47
N ASP A 13 -11.49 2.77 10.94
CA ASP A 13 -10.18 2.99 10.36
C ASP A 13 -9.04 2.77 11.38
N GLU A 14 -9.26 3.06 12.66
CA GLU A 14 -8.36 2.73 13.78
C GLU A 14 -8.10 1.22 13.91
N ASP A 15 -9.15 0.39 13.81
CA ASP A 15 -9.03 -1.08 13.87
C ASP A 15 -8.27 -1.62 12.65
N LYS A 16 -8.43 -0.99 11.49
CA LYS A 16 -7.69 -1.33 10.28
C LYS A 16 -6.20 -1.05 10.45
N VAL A 17 -5.84 0.12 10.99
CA VAL A 17 -4.44 0.49 11.25
C VAL A 17 -3.82 -0.43 12.27
N ARG A 18 -4.49 -0.67 13.41
CA ARG A 18 -4.01 -1.62 14.44
C ARG A 18 -3.81 -3.03 13.90
N PHE A 19 -4.73 -3.50 13.06
CA PHE A 19 -4.57 -4.79 12.42
C PHE A 19 -3.36 -4.80 11.49
N ALA A 20 -3.22 -3.82 10.59
CA ALA A 20 -2.10 -3.80 9.64
C ALA A 20 -0.74 -3.66 10.33
N THR A 21 -0.65 -2.84 11.37
CA THR A 21 0.59 -2.63 12.14
C THR A 21 0.98 -3.88 12.93
N SER A 22 0.01 -4.64 13.43
CA SER A 22 0.26 -5.96 14.05
C SER A 22 0.86 -7.00 13.10
N GLN A 23 0.71 -6.81 11.79
CA GLN A 23 1.26 -7.69 10.76
C GLN A 23 2.64 -7.22 10.25
N LEU A 24 3.11 -6.04 10.69
CA LEU A 24 4.44 -5.56 10.32
C LEU A 24 5.49 -6.33 11.12
N ASP A 25 6.59 -6.67 10.44
CA ASP A 25 7.72 -7.36 11.05
C ASP A 25 9.03 -6.75 10.53
N GLY A 26 10.11 -6.97 11.28
CA GLY A 26 11.45 -6.50 10.95
C GLY A 26 11.50 -4.98 10.71
N PRO A 27 12.12 -4.50 9.62
CA PRO A 27 12.30 -3.07 9.34
C PRO A 27 11.00 -2.26 9.31
N ALA A 28 9.89 -2.88 8.93
CA ALA A 28 8.60 -2.19 8.87
C ALA A 28 7.99 -1.94 10.26
N SER A 29 8.23 -2.85 11.20
CA SER A 29 7.81 -2.67 12.60
C SER A 29 8.60 -1.53 13.27
N TYR A 30 9.93 -1.53 13.12
CA TYR A 30 10.79 -0.46 13.66
C TYR A 30 10.43 0.93 13.11
N TRP A 31 10.11 1.01 11.82
CA TRP A 31 9.63 2.25 11.23
C TRP A 31 8.32 2.72 11.86
N TRP A 32 7.39 1.80 12.12
CA TRP A 32 6.10 2.15 12.71
C TRP A 32 6.25 2.68 14.14
N GLU A 33 7.10 2.04 14.95
CA GLU A 33 7.43 2.53 16.30
C GLU A 33 8.06 3.93 16.25
N ALA A 34 9.00 4.18 15.32
CA ALA A 34 9.60 5.49 15.13
C ALA A 34 8.58 6.53 14.65
N TYR A 35 7.67 6.16 13.75
CA TYR A 35 6.58 7.01 13.29
C TYR A 35 5.67 7.42 14.45
N GLN A 36 5.30 6.48 15.32
CA GLN A 36 4.49 6.77 16.52
C GLN A 36 5.25 7.67 17.51
N ALA A 37 6.54 7.41 17.76
CA ALA A 37 7.37 8.22 18.66
C ALA A 37 7.62 9.65 18.15
N SER A 38 7.47 9.89 16.85
CA SER A 38 7.59 11.22 16.25
C SER A 38 6.30 12.06 16.30
N GLN A 39 5.16 11.46 16.68
CA GLN A 39 3.92 12.21 16.85
C GLN A 39 3.95 12.99 18.17
N GLU A 40 3.33 14.16 18.21
CA GLU A 40 3.18 14.94 19.44
C GLU A 40 2.32 14.17 20.47
N ASP A 41 2.61 14.36 21.76
CA ASP A 41 1.83 13.75 22.84
C ASP A 41 0.34 14.16 22.73
N GLY A 42 -0.53 13.18 22.48
CA GLY A 42 -1.97 13.40 22.29
C GLY A 42 -2.41 13.57 20.84
N ALA A 43 -1.52 13.37 19.86
CA ALA A 43 -1.91 13.28 18.46
C ALA A 43 -2.89 12.11 18.24
N GLU A 44 -3.92 12.35 17.44
CA GLU A 44 -4.91 11.35 17.08
C GLU A 44 -4.24 10.19 16.32
N GLU A 45 -4.65 8.94 16.60
CA GLU A 45 -4.19 7.78 15.85
C GLU A 45 -4.46 8.04 14.35
N PRO A 46 -3.48 7.79 13.46
CA PRO A 46 -3.69 8.05 12.04
C PRO A 46 -4.84 7.20 11.52
N ASP A 47 -5.73 7.81 10.73
CA ASP A 47 -6.71 7.06 9.99
C ASP A 47 -6.03 6.12 8.95
N TRP A 48 -6.83 5.22 8.39
CA TRP A 48 -6.35 4.22 7.44
C TRP A 48 -5.70 4.86 6.20
N ALA A 49 -6.22 6.00 5.74
CA ALA A 49 -5.71 6.70 4.58
C ALA A 49 -4.31 7.28 4.84
N LYS A 50 -4.12 7.93 5.99
CA LYS A 50 -2.84 8.52 6.42
C LYS A 50 -1.80 7.43 6.67
N PHE A 51 -2.16 6.34 7.35
CA PHE A 51 -1.27 5.17 7.50
C PHE A 51 -0.78 4.66 6.13
N THR A 52 -1.72 4.41 5.22
CA THR A 52 -1.40 3.81 3.92
C THR A 52 -0.54 4.73 3.05
N ALA A 53 -0.77 6.05 3.10
CA ALA A 53 0.04 7.03 2.39
C ALA A 53 1.49 7.05 2.90
N THR A 54 1.71 7.24 4.20
CA THR A 54 3.05 7.33 4.78
C THR A 54 3.81 6.00 4.67
N PHE A 55 3.11 4.87 4.81
CA PHE A 55 3.71 3.56 4.60
C PHE A 55 4.19 3.39 3.16
N ARG A 56 3.37 3.78 2.17
CA ARG A 56 3.76 3.72 0.75
C ARG A 56 4.93 4.66 0.45
N GLU A 57 4.97 5.85 1.03
CA GLU A 57 6.09 6.77 0.83
C GLU A 57 7.43 6.22 1.36
N ASN A 58 7.41 5.55 2.51
CA ASN A 58 8.63 4.97 3.10
C ASN A 58 9.08 3.66 2.45
N PHE A 59 8.13 2.80 2.07
CA PHE A 59 8.45 1.44 1.61
C PHE A 59 8.27 1.19 0.12
N VAL A 60 7.62 2.11 -0.60
CA VAL A 60 7.45 2.01 -2.05
C VAL A 60 8.30 3.08 -2.72
N PRO A 61 9.49 2.74 -3.25
CA PRO A 61 10.36 3.72 -3.86
C PRO A 61 9.63 4.42 -5.02
N ALA A 62 9.67 5.76 -5.02
CA ALA A 62 9.04 6.57 -6.06
C ALA A 62 9.52 6.20 -7.48
N ALA A 63 10.78 5.75 -7.60
CA ALA A 63 11.35 5.23 -8.83
C ALA A 63 10.64 3.96 -9.34
N ILE A 64 10.30 3.03 -8.45
CA ILE A 64 9.56 1.81 -8.79
C ILE A 64 8.12 2.16 -9.21
N MET A 65 7.46 3.08 -8.52
CA MET A 65 6.14 3.56 -8.94
C MET A 65 6.17 4.27 -10.29
N LYS A 66 7.21 5.07 -10.55
CA LYS A 66 7.40 5.71 -11.85
C LYS A 66 7.63 4.67 -12.95
N MET A 67 8.52 3.71 -12.73
CA MET A 67 8.75 2.61 -13.66
C MET A 67 7.48 1.81 -13.95
N LYS A 68 6.67 1.50 -12.92
CA LYS A 68 5.40 0.79 -13.09
C LYS A 68 4.37 1.60 -13.87
N ARG A 69 4.29 2.91 -13.64
CA ARG A 69 3.45 3.81 -14.46
C ARG A 69 3.91 3.88 -15.91
N ASP A 70 5.21 3.93 -16.16
CA ASP A 70 5.77 3.96 -17.50
C ASP A 70 5.54 2.61 -18.22
N GLU A 71 5.68 1.49 -17.50
CA GLU A 71 5.37 0.13 -17.99
C GLU A 71 3.89 0.01 -18.35
N PHE A 72 2.99 0.52 -17.51
CA PHE A 72 1.56 0.54 -17.79
C PHE A 72 1.23 1.42 -19.00
N ARG A 73 1.81 2.62 -19.09
CA ARG A 73 1.57 3.57 -20.18
C ARG A 73 2.08 3.07 -21.53
N THR A 74 3.15 2.28 -21.52
CA THR A 74 3.75 1.71 -22.73
C THR A 74 3.22 0.31 -23.06
N LEU A 75 2.35 -0.27 -22.20
CA LEU A 75 1.77 -1.58 -22.43
C LEU A 75 0.87 -1.56 -23.67
N ARG A 76 1.33 -2.28 -24.70
CA ARG A 76 0.57 -2.56 -25.92
C ARG A 76 0.35 -4.06 -26.02
N GLN A 77 -0.72 -4.45 -26.70
CA GLN A 77 -1.02 -5.86 -26.93
C GLN A 77 0.06 -6.52 -27.80
N ASP A 78 0.55 -5.83 -28.84
CA ASP A 78 1.56 -6.33 -29.79
C ASP A 78 1.32 -7.80 -30.21
N HIS A 79 2.24 -8.70 -29.86
CA HIS A 79 2.19 -10.13 -30.18
C HIS A 79 1.50 -10.97 -29.08
N LEU A 80 1.00 -10.33 -28.01
CA LEU A 80 0.26 -11.01 -26.96
C LEU A 80 -1.14 -11.38 -27.45
N SER A 81 -1.60 -12.56 -27.04
CA SER A 81 -3.02 -12.86 -27.12
C SER A 81 -3.81 -11.84 -26.30
N VAL A 82 -5.07 -11.61 -26.65
CA VAL A 82 -5.97 -10.71 -25.91
C VAL A 82 -5.97 -11.04 -24.41
N GLN A 83 -5.95 -12.33 -24.06
CA GLN A 83 -5.89 -12.79 -22.68
C GLN A 83 -4.52 -12.54 -22.02
N GLY A 84 -3.43 -12.68 -22.76
CA GLY A 84 -2.08 -12.34 -22.28
C GLY A 84 -1.91 -10.84 -22.02
N TYR A 85 -2.48 -10.00 -22.87
CA TYR A 85 -2.54 -8.56 -22.65
C TYR A 85 -3.41 -8.20 -21.43
N LEU A 86 -4.61 -8.78 -21.35
CA LEU A 86 -5.53 -8.53 -20.22
C LEU A 86 -4.90 -8.91 -18.87
N ASN A 87 -4.19 -10.03 -18.82
CA ASN A 87 -3.49 -10.45 -17.61
C ASN A 87 -2.37 -9.46 -17.22
N LYS A 88 -1.55 -9.02 -18.18
CA LYS A 88 -0.50 -8.01 -17.94
C LYS A 88 -1.09 -6.66 -17.52
N PHE A 89 -2.16 -6.23 -18.16
CA PHE A 89 -2.87 -5.02 -17.82
C PHE A 89 -3.39 -5.07 -16.38
N THR A 90 -4.00 -6.19 -15.98
CA THR A 90 -4.53 -6.39 -14.61
C THR A 90 -3.42 -6.45 -13.55
N GLN A 91 -2.22 -6.92 -13.90
CA GLN A 91 -1.09 -6.97 -12.99
C GLN A 91 -0.37 -5.62 -12.80
N LEU A 92 -0.52 -4.72 -13.78
CA LEU A 92 0.12 -3.40 -13.77
C LEU A 92 -0.86 -2.27 -13.39
N ALA A 93 -2.16 -2.55 -13.34
CA ALA A 93 -3.23 -1.66 -12.85
C ALA A 93 -3.33 -1.69 -11.32
#